data_AF-A0A7S3YG20-F1
#
_entry.id   AF-A0A7S3YG20-F1
#
_cell.length_a   1.000
_cell.length_b   1.000
_cell.length_c   1.000
_cell.angle_alpha   90.00
_cell.angle_beta   90.00
_cell.angle_gamma   90.00
#
_symmetry.space_group_name_H-M   'P 1'
#
loop_
_entity.id
_entity.type
_entity.pdbx_description
1 polymer ?
#
loop_
_entity_poly.entity_id
_entity_poly.type
_entity_poly.pdbx_seq_one_letter_code
_entity_poly.pdbx_strand_id
1 'polypeptide(L)'
;PAGYTAGIYTARAMLQPLMFSGYAYGGQLMLTSEIENFPGFPAALGGPEFMDQLRAQAVRFGTEVVDKDVGEVDLSRRPFRVRVGREDHYARALIVSTGAEAQWLGAKDEDKVK
;
A
#
# COMPACT_ATOMS: atom_id res chain seq x y z
N PRO A 1 0.26 -4.80 -0.12
CA PRO A 1 -0.85 -5.77 0.12
C PRO A 1 -1.77 -5.37 1.28
N ALA A 2 -1.22 -5.12 2.48
CA ALA A 2 -2.00 -4.77 3.68
C ALA A 2 -2.96 -3.57 3.46
N GLY A 3 -2.47 -2.49 2.85
CA GLY A 3 -3.30 -1.34 2.48
C GLY A 3 -4.48 -1.73 1.60
N TYR A 4 -4.25 -2.42 0.47
CA TYR A 4 -5.33 -2.84 -0.45
C TYR A 4 -6.36 -3.74 0.23
N THR A 5 -5.94 -4.68 1.08
CA THR A 5 -6.89 -5.48 1.87
C THR A 5 -7.74 -4.60 2.79
N ALA A 6 -7.15 -3.64 3.51
CA ALA A 6 -7.89 -2.70 4.34
C ALA A 6 -8.88 -1.86 3.51
N GLY A 7 -8.46 -1.40 2.32
CA GLY A 7 -9.31 -0.69 1.36
C GLY A 7 -10.52 -1.52 0.94
N ILE A 8 -10.31 -2.78 0.53
CA ILE A 8 -11.39 -3.71 0.15
C ILE A 8 -12.44 -3.82 1.25
N TYR A 9 -12.02 -4.06 2.49
CA TYR A 9 -12.98 -4.25 3.59
C TYR A 9 -13.69 -2.96 3.99
N THR A 10 -12.98 -1.83 4.05
CA THR A 10 -13.57 -0.54 4.44
C THR A 10 -14.50 0.01 3.34
N ALA A 11 -14.17 -0.20 2.07
CA ALA A 11 -15.02 0.18 0.95
C ALA A 11 -16.32 -0.64 0.92
N ARG A 12 -16.23 -1.96 1.16
CA ARG A 12 -17.41 -2.84 1.30
C ARG A 12 -18.30 -2.49 2.50
N ALA A 13 -17.72 -1.88 3.53
CA ALA A 13 -18.46 -1.34 4.67
C ALA A 13 -19.04 0.07 4.43
N MET A 14 -19.00 0.57 3.18
CA MET A 14 -19.52 1.88 2.78
C MET A 14 -18.84 3.07 3.48
N LEU A 15 -17.57 2.92 3.87
CA LEU A 15 -16.82 3.95 4.59
C LEU A 15 -16.09 4.94 3.69
N GLN A 16 -16.21 4.80 2.35
CA GLN A 16 -15.58 5.67 1.36
C GLN A 16 -14.08 5.91 1.62
N PRO A 17 -13.24 4.84 1.69
CA PRO A 17 -11.85 4.97 2.07
C PRO A 17 -11.01 5.68 1.00
N LEU A 18 -10.21 6.64 1.45
CA LEU A 18 -9.13 7.26 0.68
C LEU A 18 -7.79 6.66 1.11
N MET A 19 -7.04 6.13 0.14
CA MET A 19 -5.74 5.50 0.33
C MET A 19 -4.65 6.28 -0.39
N PHE A 20 -3.59 6.61 0.35
CA PHE A 20 -2.34 7.07 -0.22
C PHE A 20 -1.40 5.88 -0.38
N SER A 21 -1.17 5.45 -1.62
CA SER A 21 -0.35 4.28 -1.96
C SER A 21 1.16 4.56 -1.97
N GLY A 22 1.53 5.84 -1.90
CA GLY A 22 2.89 6.31 -2.14
C GLY A 22 3.26 6.34 -3.62
N TYR A 23 4.38 6.97 -3.95
CA TYR A 23 4.90 6.97 -5.33
C TYR A 23 5.36 5.59 -5.77
N ALA A 24 5.99 4.84 -4.86
CA ALA A 24 6.34 3.43 -5.04
C ALA A 24 5.18 2.52 -4.61
N TYR A 25 4.06 2.59 -5.33
CA TYR A 25 2.87 1.79 -5.02
C TYR A 25 3.15 0.29 -5.12
N GLY A 26 2.32 -0.54 -4.49
CA GLY A 26 2.44 -2.01 -4.51
C GLY A 26 3.36 -2.58 -3.42
N GLY A 27 4.31 -1.80 -2.91
CA GLY A 27 5.21 -2.20 -1.82
C GLY A 27 6.26 -3.23 -2.24
N GLN A 28 6.85 -3.94 -1.28
CA GLN A 28 8.00 -4.83 -1.53
C GLN A 28 7.75 -5.95 -2.57
N LEU A 29 6.49 -6.37 -2.76
CA LEU A 29 6.15 -7.39 -3.77
C LEU A 29 6.35 -6.90 -5.21
N MET A 30 6.52 -5.59 -5.43
CA MET A 30 6.92 -5.07 -6.74
C MET A 30 8.35 -5.46 -7.14
N LEU A 31 9.18 -5.85 -6.16
CA LEU A 31 10.58 -6.20 -6.37
C LEU A 31 10.79 -7.71 -6.56
N THR A 32 9.80 -8.54 -6.22
CA THR A 32 9.91 -10.00 -6.40
C THR A 32 9.43 -10.42 -7.78
N SER A 33 10.13 -11.38 -8.38
CA SER A 33 9.74 -11.96 -9.67
C SER A 33 8.52 -12.85 -9.54
N GLU A 34 8.54 -13.80 -8.60
CA GLU A 34 7.47 -14.79 -8.40
C GLU A 34 7.05 -14.90 -6.93
N ILE A 35 5.78 -15.24 -6.74
CA ILE A 35 5.15 -15.55 -5.45
C ILE A 35 4.57 -16.95 -5.55
N GLU A 36 5.08 -17.87 -4.73
CA GLU A 36 4.66 -19.28 -4.69
C GLU A 36 3.89 -19.65 -3.41
N ASN A 37 3.89 -18.76 -2.42
CA ASN A 37 3.44 -19.06 -1.06
C ASN A 37 2.21 -18.24 -0.61
N PHE A 38 1.58 -17.51 -1.53
CA PHE A 38 0.32 -16.82 -1.22
C PHE A 38 -0.88 -17.73 -1.51
N PRO A 39 -1.71 -18.06 -0.50
CA PRO A 39 -2.81 -19.00 -0.68
C PRO A 39 -3.86 -18.46 -1.65
N GLY A 40 -4.43 -19.35 -2.46
CA GLY A 40 -5.44 -19.02 -3.49
C GLY A 40 -4.89 -19.02 -4.92
N PHE A 41 -3.57 -19.14 -5.09
CA PHE A 41 -2.91 -19.29 -6.39
C PHE A 41 -2.17 -20.63 -6.45
N PRO A 42 -2.71 -21.64 -7.17
CA PRO A 42 -2.07 -22.96 -7.27
C PRO A 42 -0.76 -22.96 -8.05
N ALA A 43 -0.55 -21.97 -8.92
CA ALA A 43 0.67 -21.75 -9.67
C ALA A 43 1.33 -20.44 -9.20
N ALA A 44 2.64 -20.33 -9.42
CA ALA A 44 3.39 -19.11 -9.14
C ALA A 44 2.76 -17.90 -9.88
N LEU A 45 2.78 -16.74 -9.23
CA LEU A 45 2.26 -15.48 -9.76
C LEU A 45 3.32 -14.39 -9.69
N GLY A 46 3.36 -13.51 -10.70
CA GLY A 46 4.26 -12.36 -10.69
C GLY A 46 3.98 -11.42 -9.52
N GLY A 47 5.02 -10.94 -8.85
CA GLY A 47 4.87 -9.98 -7.74
C GLY A 47 4.10 -8.70 -8.12
N PRO A 48 4.50 -7.99 -9.19
CA PRO A 48 3.76 -6.85 -9.72
C PRO A 48 2.33 -7.19 -10.14
N GLU A 49 2.15 -8.34 -10.82
CA GLU A 49 0.82 -8.78 -11.27
C GLU A 49 -0.13 -8.99 -10.09
N PHE A 50 0.34 -9.65 -9.03
CA PHE A 50 -0.41 -9.85 -7.79
C PHE A 50 -0.83 -8.51 -7.18
N MET A 51 0.08 -7.53 -7.13
CA MET A 51 -0.21 -6.21 -6.56
C MET A 51 -1.22 -5.42 -7.39
N ASP A 52 -1.16 -5.50 -8.72
CA ASP A 52 -2.12 -4.88 -9.62
C ASP A 52 -3.52 -5.51 -9.48
N GLN A 53 -3.60 -6.84 -9.34
CA GLN A 53 -4.87 -7.54 -9.07
C GLN A 53 -5.50 -7.07 -7.74
N LEU A 54 -4.70 -6.93 -6.68
CA LEU A 54 -5.18 -6.40 -5.40
C LEU A 54 -5.65 -4.95 -5.50
N ARG A 55 -4.90 -4.10 -6.22
CA ARG A 55 -5.28 -2.70 -6.47
C ARG A 55 -6.61 -2.63 -7.21
N ALA A 56 -6.75 -3.39 -8.29
CA ALA A 56 -7.97 -3.45 -9.10
C ALA A 56 -9.17 -3.91 -8.25
N GLN A 57 -8.98 -4.89 -7.37
CA GLN A 57 -10.02 -5.34 -6.45
C GLN A 57 -10.44 -4.23 -5.47
N ALA A 58 -9.48 -3.50 -4.88
CA ALA A 58 -9.77 -2.40 -3.97
C ALA A 58 -10.56 -1.27 -4.64
N VAL A 59 -10.13 -0.86 -5.85
CA VAL A 59 -10.80 0.18 -6.65
C VAL A 59 -12.21 -0.28 -7.05
N ARG A 60 -12.37 -1.54 -7.48
CA ARG A 60 -13.69 -2.10 -7.83
C ARG A 60 -14.71 -2.01 -6.69
N PHE A 61 -14.28 -2.13 -5.44
CA PHE A 61 -15.18 -2.00 -4.28
C PHE A 61 -15.40 -0.54 -3.84
N GLY A 62 -14.72 0.43 -4.45
CA GLY A 62 -14.88 1.86 -4.15
C GLY A 62 -13.80 2.47 -3.28
N THR A 63 -12.62 1.83 -3.17
CA THR A 63 -11.44 2.50 -2.58
C THR A 63 -10.90 3.55 -3.55
N GLU A 64 -10.79 4.79 -3.10
CA GLU A 64 -10.06 5.83 -3.82
C GLU A 64 -8.57 5.67 -3.53
N VAL A 65 -7.75 5.55 -4.57
CA VAL A 65 -6.30 5.33 -4.45
C VAL A 65 -5.57 6.50 -5.10
N VAL A 66 -4.70 7.16 -4.33
CA VAL A 66 -3.90 8.29 -4.76
C VAL A 66 -2.42 7.95 -4.61
N ASP A 67 -1.70 7.93 -5.73
CA ASP A 67 -0.26 7.63 -5.78
C ASP A 67 0.57 8.86 -5.37
N LYS A 68 0.50 9.19 -4.08
CA LYS A 68 1.28 10.27 -3.43
C LYS A 68 1.76 9.82 -2.06
N ASP A 69 2.90 10.33 -1.64
CA ASP A 69 3.42 10.12 -0.29
C ASP A 69 2.75 11.04 0.72
N VAL A 70 2.48 10.49 1.92
CA VAL A 70 2.05 11.27 3.08
C VAL A 70 3.29 11.85 3.76
N GLY A 71 3.34 13.17 3.91
CA GLY A 71 4.49 13.86 4.52
C GLY A 71 4.38 14.00 6.03
N GLU A 72 3.17 14.21 6.55
CA GLU A 72 2.96 14.45 7.99
C GLU A 72 1.57 13.99 8.43
N VAL A 73 1.46 13.52 9.68
CA VAL A 73 0.19 13.22 10.33
C VAL A 73 0.13 13.89 11.71
N ASP A 74 -0.99 14.56 12.02
CA ASP A 74 -1.29 15.08 13.36
C ASP A 74 -2.34 14.19 14.02
N LEU A 75 -1.89 13.47 15.06
CA LEU A 75 -2.70 12.54 15.84
C LEU A 75 -3.19 13.14 17.18
N SER A 76 -2.83 14.39 17.48
CA SER A 76 -3.12 15.03 18.77
C SER A 76 -4.60 15.41 18.94
N ARG A 77 -5.34 15.48 17.83
CA ARG A 77 -6.75 15.91 17.78
C ARG A 77 -7.54 15.08 16.77
N ARG A 78 -8.88 15.15 16.87
CA ARG A 78 -9.81 14.49 15.92
C ARG A 78 -10.71 15.53 15.23
N PRO A 79 -11.04 15.35 13.93
CA PRO A 79 -10.51 14.33 13.02
C PRO A 79 -8.99 14.51 12.83
N PHE A 80 -8.29 13.40 12.62
CA PHE A 80 -6.84 13.39 12.40
C PHE A 80 -6.52 14.15 11.11
N ARG A 81 -5.43 14.92 11.11
CA ARG A 81 -4.94 15.62 9.91
C ARG A 81 -3.85 14.81 9.23
N VAL A 82 -3.93 14.70 7.91
CA VAL A 82 -2.93 14.04 7.05
C VAL A 82 -2.50 15.05 5.98
N ARG A 83 -1.22 15.41 5.96
CA ARG A 83 -0.61 16.37 5.03
C ARG A 83 -0.02 15.61 3.85
N VAL A 84 -0.48 15.92 2.64
CA VAL A 84 0.01 15.32 1.38
C VAL A 84 0.44 16.44 0.44
N GLY A 85 1.74 16.60 0.26
CA GLY A 85 2.30 17.79 -0.41
C GLY A 85 1.90 19.07 0.33
N ARG A 86 1.05 19.89 -0.32
CA ARG A 86 0.51 21.14 0.27
C ARG A 86 -0.95 21.04 0.70
N GLU A 87 -1.56 19.88 0.53
CA GLU A 87 -2.98 19.65 0.81
C GLU A 87 -3.16 18.98 2.17
N ASP A 88 -4.25 19.35 2.84
CA ASP A 88 -4.70 18.75 4.10
C ASP A 88 -5.90 17.85 3.88
N HIS A 89 -5.79 16.61 4.35
CA HIS A 89 -6.88 15.66 4.41
C HIS A 89 -7.25 15.38 5.88
N TYR A 90 -8.52 15.08 6.13
CA TYR A 90 -9.03 14.84 7.48
C TYR A 90 -9.75 13.51 7.55
N ALA A 91 -9.44 12.71 8.57
CA ALA A 91 -10.02 11.39 8.75
C ALA A 91 -10.40 11.11 10.21
N ARG A 92 -11.53 10.42 10.43
CA ARG A 92 -11.96 9.99 11.77
C ARG A 92 -11.17 8.78 12.29
N ALA A 93 -10.63 7.99 11.38
CA ALA A 93 -9.80 6.83 11.62
C ALA A 93 -8.68 6.79 10.57
N LEU A 94 -7.51 6.26 10.95
CA LEU A 94 -6.36 6.08 10.06
C LEU A 94 -5.89 4.63 10.15
N ILE A 95 -5.55 4.03 9.01
CA ILE A 95 -4.91 2.72 8.91
C ILE A 95 -3.52 2.93 8.35
N VAL A 96 -2.49 2.73 9.19
CA VAL A 96 -1.09 2.86 8.76
C VAL A 96 -0.62 1.51 8.24
N SER A 97 -0.29 1.45 6.95
CA SER A 97 0.14 0.23 6.25
C SER A 97 1.35 0.48 5.34
N THR A 98 2.24 1.39 5.78
CA THR A 98 3.42 1.87 5.04
C THR A 98 4.52 0.81 4.85
N GLY A 99 4.39 -0.35 5.52
CA GLY A 99 5.37 -1.42 5.43
C GLY A 99 6.72 -1.03 6.02
N ALA A 100 7.77 -1.65 5.50
CA ALA A 100 9.17 -1.38 5.82
C ALA A 100 10.02 -1.64 4.57
N GLU A 101 11.28 -1.23 4.60
CA GLU A 101 12.28 -1.49 3.56
C GLU A 101 13.35 -2.45 4.08
N ALA A 102 13.93 -3.24 3.17
CA ALA A 102 15.05 -4.11 3.51
C ALA A 102 16.27 -3.26 3.85
N GLN A 103 16.95 -3.59 4.96
CA GLN A 103 18.23 -2.97 5.30
C GLN A 103 19.35 -3.72 4.58
N TRP A 104 20.02 -3.01 3.65
CA TRP A 104 21.12 -3.54 2.86
C TRP A 104 22.45 -3.27 3.57
N LEU A 105 23.42 -4.19 3.42
CA LEU A 105 24.72 -4.08 4.08
C LEU A 105 25.70 -3.16 3.34
N GLY A 106 25.41 -2.81 2.08
CA GLY A 106 26.30 -2.05 1.21
C GLY A 106 27.51 -2.87 0.76
N ALA A 107 27.38 -4.20 0.68
CA ALA A 107 28.47 -5.08 0.32
C ALA A 107 28.80 -4.98 -1.18
N LYS A 108 30.05 -5.25 -1.55
CA LYS A 108 30.45 -5.32 -2.96
C LYS A 108 29.61 -6.38 -3.66
N ASP A 109 29.03 -6.03 -4.81
CA ASP A 109 28.15 -6.88 -5.63
C ASP A 109 26.79 -7.26 -5.02
N GLU A 110 26.37 -6.66 -3.90
CA GLU A 110 25.05 -6.91 -3.28
C GLU A 110 23.89 -6.59 -4.24
N ASP A 111 24.05 -5.60 -5.13
CA ASP A 111 23.03 -5.24 -6.13
C ASP A 111 22.71 -6.35 -7.13
N LYS A 112 23.58 -7.37 -7.30
CA LYS A 112 23.35 -8.49 -8.23
C LYS A 112 22.41 -9.56 -7.68
N VAL A 113 22.17 -9.53 -6.37
CA VAL A 113 21.30 -10.48 -5.65
C VAL A 113 20.07 -9.77 -5.08
N LYS A 114 19.90 -8.48 -5.39
CA LYS A 114 18.68 -7.70 -5.08
C LYS A 114 17.53 -8.10 -5.99
#